data_AF-A0A4Q3DT01-F1
#
_entry.id   AF-A0A4Q3DT01-F1
#
_cell.length_a   1.000
_cell.length_b   1.000
_cell.length_c   1.000
_cell.angle_alpha   90.00
_cell.angle_beta   90.00
_cell.angle_gamma   90.00
#
_symmetry.space_group_name_H-M   'P 1'
#
loop_
_entity.id
_entity.type
_entity.pdbx_description
1 polymer ?
#
loop_
_entity_poly.entity_id
_entity_poly.type
_entity_poly.pdbx_seq_one_letter_code
_entity_poly.pdbx_strand_id
1 'polypeptide(L)'
;MRKLLFLYFSMFITSAFAQQFSNFNPQNLEIKWEIIRNNNQGKSQSLSAFTIINHDQNSLPQSGWKLYFNFVRVIDAASVSGAVKIDFLNGDLFVLFPKKDFKALKSGDSTRIEFAAADWVINFTDAPSGFYFIADQNPSKPVVISNIKAIPSTKPEQFLMNPSDQVPVITPDAVFNQNKLVTDIAPEKLPPVFPT
;
A
#
# COMPACT_ATOMS: atom_id res chain seq x y z
N MET A 1 -45.76 -57.65 18.87
CA MET A 1 -44.36 -57.21 18.75
C MET A 1 -44.26 -56.21 17.59
N ARG A 2 -44.20 -54.91 17.89
CA ARG A 2 -44.30 -53.82 16.90
C ARG A 2 -42.90 -53.20 16.76
N LYS A 3 -42.22 -53.43 15.63
CA LYS A 3 -40.86 -52.93 15.38
C LYS A 3 -40.94 -51.43 15.04
N LEU A 4 -40.31 -50.59 15.85
CA LEU A 4 -40.16 -49.16 15.61
C LEU A 4 -38.90 -48.96 14.75
N LEU A 5 -39.07 -48.37 13.56
CA LEU A 5 -37.99 -48.03 12.63
C LEU A 5 -37.52 -46.61 12.97
N PHE A 6 -36.29 -46.44 13.48
CA PHE A 6 -35.69 -45.12 13.69
C PHE A 6 -34.98 -44.67 12.41
N LEU A 7 -35.48 -43.59 11.79
CA LEU A 7 -34.84 -42.91 10.67
C LEU A 7 -33.84 -41.89 11.23
N TYR A 8 -32.55 -42.07 10.97
CA TYR A 8 -31.52 -41.07 11.29
C TYR A 8 -31.44 -40.04 10.16
N PHE A 9 -31.87 -38.81 10.45
CA PHE A 9 -31.70 -37.66 9.56
C PHE A 9 -30.32 -37.05 9.81
N SER A 10 -29.36 -37.33 8.93
CA SER A 10 -28.02 -36.73 8.99
C SER A 10 -28.05 -35.35 8.34
N MET A 11 -28.13 -34.31 9.17
CA MET A 11 -28.09 -32.91 8.73
C MET A 11 -26.64 -32.53 8.41
N PHE A 12 -26.30 -32.41 7.13
CA PHE A 12 -25.02 -31.86 6.68
C PHE A 12 -24.94 -30.37 7.03
N ILE A 13 -24.14 -30.02 8.04
CA ILE A 13 -23.82 -28.62 8.38
C ILE A 13 -22.71 -28.16 7.43
N THR A 14 -23.07 -27.62 6.27
CA THR A 14 -22.14 -26.93 5.37
C THR A 14 -22.43 -25.44 5.36
N SER A 15 -22.10 -24.73 6.44
CA SER A 15 -22.27 -23.26 6.49
C SER A 15 -21.43 -22.57 7.57
N ALA A 16 -20.12 -22.83 7.61
CA ALA A 16 -19.23 -22.13 8.54
C ALA A 16 -18.30 -21.07 7.90
N PHE A 17 -18.20 -20.99 6.57
CA PHE A 17 -17.29 -20.03 5.91
C PHE A 17 -17.95 -18.72 5.44
N ALA A 18 -19.28 -18.68 5.31
CA ALA A 18 -19.98 -17.52 4.74
C ALA A 18 -20.21 -16.35 5.73
N GLN A 19 -20.03 -16.58 7.04
CA GLN A 19 -20.34 -15.57 8.07
C GLN A 19 -19.15 -14.72 8.51
N GLN A 20 -17.92 -15.03 8.07
CA GLN A 20 -16.74 -14.40 8.68
C GLN A 20 -16.49 -12.96 8.20
N PHE A 21 -16.99 -12.61 7.01
CA PHE A 21 -16.83 -11.26 6.45
C PHE A 21 -17.93 -10.27 6.87
N SER A 22 -19.07 -10.73 7.42
CA SER A 22 -20.22 -9.84 7.64
C SER A 22 -19.97 -8.76 8.69
N ASN A 23 -18.99 -8.97 9.57
CA ASN A 23 -18.76 -8.08 10.72
C ASN A 23 -17.49 -7.23 10.58
N PHE A 24 -16.55 -7.62 9.73
CA PHE A 24 -15.33 -6.85 9.49
C PHE A 24 -15.64 -5.60 8.64
N ASN A 25 -15.27 -4.42 9.12
CA ASN A 25 -15.38 -3.18 8.36
C ASN A 25 -14.02 -2.80 7.73
N PRO A 26 -13.86 -2.90 6.40
CA PRO A 26 -12.60 -2.57 5.75
C PRO A 26 -12.15 -1.11 5.95
N GLN A 27 -13.07 -0.17 6.19
CA GLN A 27 -12.70 1.25 6.42
C GLN A 27 -11.79 1.45 7.64
N ASN A 28 -11.76 0.48 8.55
CA ASN A 28 -10.91 0.48 9.73
C ASN A 28 -9.50 -0.07 9.46
N LEU A 29 -9.15 -0.38 8.21
CA LEU A 29 -7.77 -0.66 7.83
C LEU A 29 -6.97 0.64 7.72
N GLU A 30 -5.75 0.63 8.26
CA GLU A 30 -4.72 1.60 7.93
C GLU A 30 -3.70 0.95 7.00
N ILE A 31 -3.28 1.68 5.97
CA ILE A 31 -2.22 1.24 5.05
C ILE A 31 -1.12 2.29 5.09
N LYS A 32 0.05 1.87 5.55
CA LYS A 32 1.27 2.68 5.43
C LYS A 32 2.08 2.19 4.25
N TRP A 33 2.64 3.12 3.49
CA TRP A 33 3.60 2.83 2.44
C TRP A 33 4.90 3.57 2.71
N GLU A 34 6.02 2.91 2.49
CA GLU A 34 7.34 3.51 2.61
C GLU A 34 8.31 2.96 1.54
N ILE A 35 9.29 3.78 1.19
CA ILE A 35 10.41 3.41 0.34
C ILE A 35 11.47 2.83 1.25
N ILE A 36 11.95 1.61 1.00
CA ILE A 36 13.03 0.99 1.77
C ILE A 36 14.39 1.39 1.21
N ARG A 37 14.50 1.33 -0.12
CA ARG A 37 15.68 1.75 -0.87
C ARG A 37 15.39 1.84 -2.36
N ASN A 38 16.13 2.68 -3.05
CA ASN A 38 16.34 2.60 -4.49
C ASN A 38 17.60 1.77 -4.80
N ASN A 39 17.90 1.59 -6.08
CA ASN A 39 19.01 0.76 -6.54
C ASN A 39 18.99 -0.65 -5.92
N ASN A 40 17.80 -1.23 -5.78
CA ASN A 40 17.60 -2.50 -5.08
C ASN A 40 18.38 -3.61 -5.79
N GLN A 41 19.24 -4.31 -5.02
CA GLN A 41 20.15 -5.34 -5.56
C GLN A 41 21.05 -4.85 -6.71
N GLY A 42 21.37 -3.55 -6.76
CA GLY A 42 22.19 -2.96 -7.82
C GLY A 42 21.46 -2.81 -9.17
N LYS A 43 20.14 -2.92 -9.19
CA LYS A 43 19.30 -2.76 -10.38
C LYS A 43 18.55 -1.43 -10.31
N SER A 44 18.11 -0.92 -11.46
CA SER A 44 17.14 0.20 -11.54
C SER A 44 15.76 -0.25 -11.05
N GLN A 45 15.66 -0.46 -9.73
CA GLN A 45 14.47 -0.92 -9.03
C GLN A 45 14.44 -0.30 -7.64
N SER A 46 13.24 -0.02 -7.17
CA SER A 46 12.96 0.37 -5.80
C SER A 46 12.49 -0.86 -5.03
N LEU A 47 12.76 -0.89 -3.73
CA LEU A 47 12.13 -1.79 -2.78
C LEU A 47 11.23 -0.93 -1.90
N SER A 48 9.93 -1.24 -1.89
CA SER A 48 8.94 -0.55 -1.07
C SER A 48 8.27 -1.53 -0.11
N ALA A 49 7.58 -1.02 0.90
CA ALA A 49 6.79 -1.84 1.80
C ALA A 49 5.40 -1.25 2.05
N PHE A 50 4.39 -2.11 2.06
CA PHE A 50 3.12 -1.86 2.72
C PHE A 50 3.14 -2.40 4.14
N THR A 51 2.62 -1.62 5.09
CA THR A 51 2.20 -2.11 6.40
C THR A 51 0.70 -1.93 6.52
N ILE A 52 -0.04 -3.04 6.53
CA ILE A 52 -1.50 -3.05 6.69
C ILE A 52 -1.81 -3.34 8.15
N ILE A 53 -2.55 -2.45 8.80
CA ILE A 53 -2.90 -2.54 10.22
C ILE A 53 -4.42 -2.66 10.32
N ASN A 54 -4.88 -3.60 11.13
CA ASN A 54 -6.30 -3.79 11.38
C ASN A 54 -6.73 -3.05 12.65
N HIS A 55 -7.45 -1.93 12.51
CA HIS A 55 -8.06 -1.23 13.65
C HIS A 55 -9.52 -1.63 13.89
N ASP A 56 -10.07 -2.56 13.10
CA ASP A 56 -11.39 -3.13 13.35
C ASP A 56 -11.37 -4.05 14.57
N GLN A 57 -12.50 -4.21 15.25
CA GLN A 57 -12.63 -5.16 16.36
C GLN A 57 -12.66 -6.62 15.87
N ASN A 58 -13.05 -6.84 14.62
CA ASN A 58 -13.06 -8.14 13.97
C ASN A 58 -11.77 -8.36 13.19
N SER A 59 -11.42 -9.62 12.96
CA SER A 59 -10.23 -9.95 12.17
C SER A 59 -10.48 -9.75 10.67
N LEU A 60 -9.49 -9.21 9.95
CA LEU A 60 -9.45 -9.34 8.49
C LEU A 60 -9.33 -10.85 8.16
N PRO A 61 -10.29 -11.46 7.44
CA PRO A 61 -10.29 -12.90 7.22
C PRO A 61 -9.06 -13.41 6.45
N GLN A 62 -8.79 -14.71 6.59
CA GLN A 62 -7.65 -15.36 5.94
C GLN A 62 -7.71 -15.38 4.39
N SER A 63 -8.90 -15.22 3.83
CA SER A 63 -9.17 -15.30 2.38
C SER A 63 -10.48 -14.60 2.05
N GLY A 64 -10.82 -14.46 0.76
CA GLY A 64 -12.13 -13.95 0.33
C GLY A 64 -12.18 -12.43 0.11
N TRP A 65 -11.01 -11.81 -0.05
CA TRP A 65 -10.89 -10.37 -0.27
C TRP A 65 -9.80 -9.99 -1.25
N LYS A 66 -9.96 -8.80 -1.81
CA LYS A 66 -9.02 -8.14 -2.70
C LYS A 66 -8.91 -6.67 -2.31
N LEU A 67 -7.70 -6.14 -2.34
CA LEU A 67 -7.37 -4.75 -2.13
C LEU A 67 -6.76 -4.19 -3.41
N TYR A 68 -7.49 -3.31 -4.08
CA TYR A 68 -7.06 -2.67 -5.31
C TYR A 68 -6.41 -1.34 -5.01
N PHE A 69 -5.44 -0.94 -5.83
CA PHE A 69 -4.74 0.33 -5.71
C PHE A 69 -4.08 0.72 -7.03
N ASN A 70 -3.79 2.00 -7.19
CA ASN A 70 -3.02 2.51 -8.30
C ASN A 70 -1.57 2.75 -7.86
N PHE A 71 -0.61 2.35 -8.68
CA PHE A 71 0.80 2.63 -8.46
C PHE A 71 1.52 2.86 -9.79
N VAL A 72 2.25 3.96 -9.88
CA VAL A 72 2.89 4.42 -11.12
C VAL A 72 4.07 3.55 -11.55
N ARG A 73 4.54 2.61 -10.71
CA ARG A 73 5.64 1.70 -11.03
C ARG A 73 5.15 0.26 -11.21
N VAL A 74 5.74 -0.43 -12.19
CA VAL A 74 5.48 -1.85 -12.43
C VAL A 74 6.06 -2.68 -11.28
N ILE A 75 5.22 -3.40 -10.56
CA ILE A 75 5.63 -4.28 -9.47
C ILE A 75 6.12 -5.62 -10.03
N ASP A 76 7.28 -6.09 -9.55
CA ASP A 76 7.72 -7.46 -9.79
C ASP A 76 6.92 -8.41 -8.87
N ALA A 77 5.92 -9.09 -9.43
CA ALA A 77 5.06 -10.00 -8.68
C ALA A 77 5.82 -11.14 -7.97
N ALA A 78 6.99 -11.54 -8.48
CA ALA A 78 7.82 -12.57 -7.86
C ALA A 78 8.55 -12.08 -6.60
N SER A 79 8.72 -10.76 -6.46
CA SER A 79 9.39 -10.13 -5.32
C SER A 79 8.49 -9.92 -4.10
N VAL A 80 7.17 -10.07 -4.26
CA VAL A 80 6.18 -9.78 -3.21
C VAL A 80 6.35 -10.75 -2.04
N SER A 81 6.72 -10.20 -0.89
CA SER A 81 6.94 -10.96 0.34
C SER A 81 5.64 -11.26 1.09
N GLY A 82 5.74 -12.14 2.08
CA GLY A 82 4.61 -12.55 2.91
C GLY A 82 3.57 -13.42 2.20
N ALA A 83 2.48 -13.67 2.91
CA ALA A 83 1.41 -14.57 2.48
C ALA A 83 0.35 -13.88 1.60
N VAL A 84 0.78 -13.00 0.70
CA VAL A 84 -0.09 -12.29 -0.26
C VAL A 84 0.49 -12.33 -1.67
N LYS A 85 -0.32 -11.97 -2.67
CA LYS A 85 0.10 -11.71 -4.04
C LYS A 85 -0.28 -10.28 -4.42
N ILE A 86 0.47 -9.70 -5.35
CA ILE A 86 0.11 -8.47 -6.04
C ILE A 86 0.18 -8.76 -7.53
N ASP A 87 -0.95 -8.63 -8.21
CA ASP A 87 -1.06 -8.83 -9.66
C ASP A 87 -1.34 -7.49 -10.35
N PHE A 88 -0.71 -7.30 -11.52
CA PHE A 88 -1.00 -6.19 -12.43
C PHE A 88 -2.32 -6.43 -13.17
N LEU A 89 -3.15 -5.40 -13.30
CA LEU A 89 -4.41 -5.47 -14.05
C LEU A 89 -4.35 -4.67 -15.34
N ASN A 90 -4.22 -3.34 -15.25
CA ASN A 90 -4.15 -2.45 -16.41
C ASN A 90 -3.65 -1.07 -16.00
N GLY A 91 -2.88 -0.40 -16.86
CA GLY A 91 -2.39 0.97 -16.60
C GLY A 91 -1.51 1.02 -15.36
N ASP A 92 -1.98 1.69 -14.32
CA ASP A 92 -1.37 1.75 -12.99
C ASP A 92 -2.15 0.94 -11.93
N LEU A 93 -3.21 0.22 -12.33
CA LEU A 93 -4.06 -0.53 -11.41
C LEU A 93 -3.49 -1.92 -11.08
N PHE A 94 -3.38 -2.20 -9.79
CA PHE A 94 -2.96 -3.47 -9.21
C PHE A 94 -4.01 -4.03 -8.26
N VAL A 95 -3.89 -5.33 -7.97
CA VAL A 95 -4.69 -6.01 -6.96
C VAL A 95 -3.83 -6.83 -6.01
N LEU A 96 -3.99 -6.59 -4.72
CA LEU A 96 -3.38 -7.34 -3.63
C LEU A 96 -4.41 -8.29 -3.01
N PHE A 97 -4.05 -9.56 -2.84
CA PHE A 97 -4.96 -10.56 -2.26
C PHE A 97 -4.20 -11.68 -1.54
N PRO A 98 -4.82 -12.37 -0.57
CA PRO A 98 -4.15 -13.37 0.26
C PRO A 98 -3.80 -14.65 -0.51
N LYS A 99 -2.64 -15.24 -0.17
CA LYS A 99 -2.28 -16.63 -0.52
C LYS A 99 -3.00 -17.60 0.43
N LYS A 100 -2.94 -18.90 0.12
CA LYS A 100 -3.60 -19.97 0.91
C LYS A 100 -3.12 -20.04 2.37
N ASP A 101 -1.90 -19.59 2.64
CA ASP A 101 -1.25 -19.60 3.94
C ASP A 101 -1.43 -18.29 4.73
N PHE A 102 -2.11 -17.30 4.17
CA PHE A 102 -2.42 -16.05 4.87
C PHE A 102 -3.19 -16.35 6.15
N LYS A 103 -2.79 -15.72 7.25
CA LYS A 103 -3.47 -15.85 8.53
C LYS A 103 -4.39 -14.64 8.71
N ALA A 104 -5.55 -14.88 9.31
CA ALA A 104 -6.45 -13.79 9.65
C ALA A 104 -5.71 -12.75 10.50
N LEU A 105 -5.83 -11.48 10.14
CA LEU A 105 -5.16 -10.38 10.84
C LEU A 105 -6.09 -9.89 11.95
N LYS A 106 -5.74 -10.16 13.22
CA LYS A 106 -6.61 -9.84 14.36
C LYS A 106 -6.68 -8.34 14.59
N SER A 107 -7.62 -7.93 15.43
CA SER A 107 -7.71 -6.53 15.87
C SER A 107 -6.39 -6.08 16.51
N GLY A 108 -5.89 -4.93 16.09
CA GLY A 108 -4.62 -4.35 16.52
C GLY A 108 -3.38 -4.95 15.85
N ASP A 109 -3.50 -6.07 15.15
CA ASP A 109 -2.35 -6.70 14.47
C ASP A 109 -2.01 -5.96 13.16
N SER A 110 -0.78 -6.19 12.69
CA SER A 110 -0.30 -5.67 11.41
C SER A 110 0.43 -6.73 10.60
N THR A 111 0.42 -6.58 9.27
CA THR A 111 1.24 -7.36 8.36
C THR A 111 2.07 -6.44 7.47
N ARG A 112 3.32 -6.83 7.24
CA ARG A 112 4.27 -6.11 6.40
C ARG A 112 4.51 -6.88 5.12
N ILE A 113 4.44 -6.19 3.99
CA ILE A 113 4.55 -6.76 2.65
C ILE A 113 5.56 -5.90 1.90
N GLU A 114 6.70 -6.49 1.54
CA GLU A 114 7.73 -5.83 0.75
C GLU A 114 7.61 -6.26 -0.71
N PHE A 115 7.90 -5.35 -1.62
CA PHE A 115 7.87 -5.62 -3.05
C PHE A 115 8.85 -4.72 -3.79
N ALA A 116 9.50 -5.30 -4.79
CA ALA A 116 10.32 -4.56 -5.73
C ALA A 116 9.44 -4.00 -6.87
N ALA A 117 9.76 -2.80 -7.32
CA ALA A 117 9.12 -2.17 -8.46
C ALA A 117 10.17 -1.59 -9.41
N ALA A 118 9.80 -1.46 -10.69
CA ALA A 118 10.65 -0.86 -11.70
C ALA A 118 11.06 0.57 -11.34
N ASP A 119 12.29 0.93 -11.71
CA ASP A 119 12.90 2.25 -11.49
C ASP A 119 12.94 2.68 -10.02
N TRP A 120 13.38 3.91 -9.80
CA TRP A 120 13.45 4.53 -8.49
C TRP A 120 12.14 5.23 -8.11
N VAL A 121 11.95 5.39 -6.80
CA VAL A 121 10.94 6.26 -6.20
C VAL A 121 11.67 7.21 -5.26
N ILE A 122 11.63 8.52 -5.54
CA ILE A 122 12.41 9.53 -4.80
C ILE A 122 11.55 10.26 -3.78
N ASN A 123 10.29 10.53 -4.15
CA ASN A 123 9.38 11.33 -3.36
C ASN A 123 8.20 10.49 -2.89
N PHE A 124 7.69 10.80 -1.69
CA PHE A 124 6.48 10.19 -1.16
C PHE A 124 5.23 10.51 -2.00
N THR A 125 5.28 11.53 -2.88
CA THR A 125 4.20 11.84 -3.82
C THR A 125 3.93 10.73 -4.83
N ASP A 126 4.89 9.84 -5.08
CA ASP A 126 4.73 8.65 -5.92
C ASP A 126 4.04 7.50 -5.17
N ALA A 127 3.59 7.73 -3.93
CA ALA A 127 2.94 6.71 -3.13
C ALA A 127 1.72 6.11 -3.85
N PRO A 128 1.50 4.79 -3.69
CA PRO A 128 0.26 4.14 -4.10
C PRO A 128 -0.98 4.88 -3.60
N SER A 129 -2.01 4.95 -4.42
CA SER A 129 -3.23 5.71 -4.13
C SER A 129 -4.50 5.01 -4.62
N GLY A 130 -5.67 5.58 -4.30
CA GLY A 130 -6.95 5.04 -4.77
C GLY A 130 -7.27 3.66 -4.20
N PHE A 131 -6.90 3.38 -2.95
CA PHE A 131 -7.14 2.09 -2.33
C PHE A 131 -8.63 1.81 -2.15
N TYR A 132 -9.08 0.66 -2.65
CA TYR A 132 -10.41 0.15 -2.35
C TYR A 132 -10.43 -1.37 -2.15
N PHE A 133 -11.28 -1.79 -1.23
CA PHE A 133 -11.45 -3.16 -0.80
C PHE A 133 -12.69 -3.77 -1.44
N ILE A 134 -12.57 -5.01 -1.89
CA ILE A 134 -13.69 -5.83 -2.37
C ILE A 134 -13.69 -7.16 -1.64
N ALA A 135 -14.82 -7.49 -1.02
CA ALA A 135 -15.09 -8.84 -0.52
C ALA A 135 -15.63 -9.71 -1.66
N ASP A 136 -15.11 -10.92 -1.83
CA ASP A 136 -15.51 -11.82 -2.93
C ASP A 136 -17.00 -12.18 -2.89
N GLN A 137 -17.59 -12.20 -1.71
CA GLN A 137 -19.02 -12.43 -1.50
C GLN A 137 -19.92 -11.26 -1.88
N ASN A 138 -19.36 -10.07 -2.11
CA ASN A 138 -20.11 -8.88 -2.47
C ASN A 138 -19.32 -7.98 -3.45
N PRO A 139 -19.01 -8.48 -4.66
CA PRO A 139 -18.08 -7.83 -5.59
C PRO A 139 -18.59 -6.49 -6.12
N SER A 140 -19.90 -6.23 -6.05
CA SER A 140 -20.53 -4.98 -6.49
C SER A 140 -20.51 -3.87 -5.44
N LYS A 141 -19.93 -4.09 -4.26
CA LYS A 141 -19.85 -3.11 -3.17
C LYS A 141 -18.40 -2.85 -2.77
N PRO A 142 -17.64 -2.05 -3.55
CA PRO A 142 -16.30 -1.63 -3.16
C PRO A 142 -16.37 -0.71 -1.94
N VAL A 143 -15.39 -0.85 -1.05
CA VAL A 143 -15.22 -0.01 0.14
C VAL A 143 -13.90 0.74 0.03
N VAL A 144 -13.96 2.07 -0.07
CA VAL A 144 -12.76 2.92 -0.13
C VAL A 144 -12.00 2.85 1.20
N ILE A 145 -10.68 2.71 1.13
CA ILE A 145 -9.79 2.78 2.29
C ILE A 145 -9.17 4.18 2.34
N SER A 146 -9.54 4.98 3.33
CA SER A 146 -9.13 6.38 3.43
C SER A 146 -7.91 6.60 4.32
N ASN A 147 -7.62 5.70 5.26
CA ASN A 147 -6.49 5.82 6.18
C ASN A 147 -5.19 5.32 5.54
N ILE A 148 -4.72 6.06 4.54
CA ILE A 148 -3.48 5.78 3.80
C ILE A 148 -2.41 6.78 4.24
N LYS A 149 -1.21 6.29 4.53
CA LYS A 149 -0.07 7.13 4.94
C LYS A 149 1.19 6.79 4.15
N ALA A 150 1.67 7.76 3.36
CA ALA A 150 3.00 7.69 2.79
C ALA A 150 4.02 8.17 3.84
N ILE A 151 4.96 7.31 4.21
CA ILE A 151 6.03 7.65 5.15
C ILE A 151 7.13 8.39 4.38
N PRO A 152 7.46 9.63 4.74
CA PRO A 152 8.53 10.36 4.08
C PRO A 152 9.87 9.66 4.24
N SER A 153 10.64 9.65 3.15
CA SER A 153 12.05 9.24 3.16
C SER A 153 12.86 10.12 4.12
N THR A 154 13.85 9.54 4.78
CA THR A 154 14.76 10.21 5.74
C THR A 154 16.22 9.80 5.58
N LYS A 155 16.52 8.78 4.77
CA LYS A 155 17.86 8.22 4.60
C LYS A 155 18.33 8.26 3.14
N PRO A 156 19.64 8.43 2.89
CA PRO A 156 20.19 8.54 1.53
C PRO A 156 19.73 7.43 0.57
N GLU A 157 19.69 6.17 1.01
CA GLU A 157 19.28 5.03 0.19
C GLU A 157 17.83 5.14 -0.33
N GLN A 158 16.99 5.98 0.27
CA GLN A 158 15.61 6.23 -0.15
C GLN A 158 15.49 7.39 -1.14
N PHE A 159 16.51 8.25 -1.26
CA PHE A 159 16.50 9.43 -2.14
C PHE A 159 17.46 9.31 -3.33
N LEU A 160 18.54 8.53 -3.20
CA LEU A 160 19.54 8.39 -4.26
C LEU A 160 19.09 7.37 -5.30
N MET A 161 19.07 7.75 -6.58
CA MET A 161 18.68 6.85 -7.67
C MET A 161 19.65 5.68 -7.84
N ASN A 162 20.94 5.96 -7.69
CA ASN A 162 22.05 5.01 -7.80
C ASN A 162 23.28 5.53 -7.02
N PRO A 163 24.35 4.74 -6.86
CA PRO A 163 25.51 5.14 -6.05
C PRO A 163 26.29 6.34 -6.59
N SER A 164 26.11 6.69 -7.87
CA SER A 164 26.75 7.84 -8.52
C SER A 164 25.87 9.10 -8.49
N ASP A 165 24.67 9.03 -7.91
CA ASP A 165 23.77 10.17 -7.78
C ASP A 165 24.34 11.20 -6.79
N GLN A 166 24.45 12.45 -7.26
CA GLN A 166 24.99 13.58 -6.50
C GLN A 166 23.93 14.64 -6.21
N VAL A 167 22.65 14.38 -6.51
CA VAL A 167 21.58 15.32 -6.20
C VAL A 167 21.51 15.50 -4.69
N PRO A 168 21.72 16.74 -4.18
CA PRO A 168 21.70 16.97 -2.75
C PRO A 168 20.29 16.80 -2.21
N VAL A 169 20.18 16.23 -1.01
CA VAL A 169 18.92 16.23 -0.28
C VAL A 169 18.55 17.68 0.04
N ILE A 170 17.32 18.08 -0.31
CA ILE A 170 16.82 19.41 -0.01
C ILE A 170 16.51 19.50 1.48
N THR A 171 17.33 20.26 2.21
CA THR A 171 17.16 20.54 3.65
C THR A 171 17.00 22.05 3.87
N PRO A 172 16.43 22.48 5.01
CA PRO A 172 16.39 23.90 5.36
C PRO A 172 17.77 24.59 5.27
N ASP A 173 18.83 23.94 5.75
CA ASP A 173 20.20 24.46 5.64
C ASP A 173 20.70 24.56 4.19
N ALA A 174 20.39 23.57 3.35
CA ALA A 174 20.76 23.62 1.93
C ALA A 174 20.03 24.77 1.21
N VAL A 175 18.73 24.94 1.46
CA VAL A 175 17.92 26.01 0.89
C VAL A 175 18.40 27.38 1.38
N PHE A 176 18.72 27.52 2.68
CA PHE A 176 19.30 28.75 3.22
C PHE A 176 20.62 29.09 2.51
N ASN A 177 21.53 28.13 2.40
CA ASN A 177 22.83 28.35 1.76
C ASN A 177 22.71 28.67 0.26
N GLN A 178 21.73 28.08 -0.44
CA GLN A 178 21.41 28.39 -1.83
C GLN A 178 20.88 29.82 -1.96
N ASN A 179 20.02 30.26 -1.05
CA ASN A 179 19.31 31.54 -1.13
C ASN A 179 20.00 32.68 -0.37
N LYS A 180 21.14 32.45 0.28
CA LYS A 180 21.80 33.44 1.16
C LYS A 180 22.21 34.75 0.47
N LEU A 181 22.30 34.76 -0.87
CA LEU A 181 22.62 35.94 -1.67
C LEU A 181 21.36 36.64 -2.22
N VAL A 182 20.18 36.04 -2.04
CA VAL A 182 18.90 36.65 -2.40
C VAL A 182 18.60 37.74 -1.38
N THR A 183 18.44 38.96 -1.86
CA THR A 183 18.12 40.13 -1.03
C THR A 183 16.80 40.72 -1.47
N ASP A 184 16.08 41.34 -0.55
CA ASP A 184 14.88 42.10 -0.88
C ASP A 184 15.21 43.28 -1.80
N ILE A 185 14.42 43.42 -2.87
CA ILE A 185 14.54 44.54 -3.83
C ILE A 185 13.38 45.49 -3.58
N ALA A 186 13.69 46.78 -3.42
CA ALA A 186 12.68 47.81 -3.25
C ALA A 186 11.75 47.88 -4.48
N PRO A 187 10.42 48.05 -4.31
CA PRO A 187 9.45 48.01 -5.41
C PRO A 187 9.78 48.95 -6.57
N GLU A 188 10.36 50.10 -6.31
CA GLU A 188 10.71 51.12 -7.32
C GLU A 188 11.86 50.68 -8.24
N LYS A 189 12.63 49.67 -7.83
CA LYS A 189 13.72 49.07 -8.61
C LYS A 189 13.26 47.86 -9.44
N LEU A 190 12.01 47.44 -9.29
CA LEU A 190 11.46 46.33 -10.08
C LEU A 190 11.09 46.83 -11.49
N PRO A 191 11.30 46.02 -12.54
CA PRO A 191 10.82 46.37 -13.87
C PRO A 191 9.28 46.43 -13.86
N PRO A 192 8.67 47.46 -14.49
CA PRO A 192 7.21 47.62 -14.48
C PRO A 192 6.47 46.60 -15.36
N VAL A 193 7.18 45.91 -16.27
CA VAL A 193 6.64 44.88 -17.17
C VAL A 193 7.59 43.68 -17.17
N PHE A 194 7.03 42.46 -17.11
CA PHE A 194 7.75 41.18 -17.16
C PHE A 194 6.92 40.14 -17.95
N PRO A 195 7.49 39.31 -18.85
CA PRO A 195 8.91 39.24 -19.23
C PRO A 195 9.39 40.54 -19.91
N THR A 196 10.70 40.69 -19.96
CA THR A 196 11.37 41.90 -20.49
C THR A 196 11.16 42.06 -21.98
#